data_AF-A0A522Q2V8-F1
#
_entry.id   AF-A0A522Q2V8-F1
#
_cell.length_a   1.000
_cell.length_b   1.000
_cell.length_c   1.000
_cell.angle_alpha   90.00
_cell.angle_beta   90.00
_cell.angle_gamma   90.00
#
_symmetry.space_group_name_H-M   'P 1'
#
loop_
_entity.id
_entity.type
_entity.pdbx_description
1 polymer ?
#
loop_
_entity_poly.entity_id
_entity_poly.type
_entity_poly.pdbx_seq_one_letter_code
_entity_poly.pdbx_strand_id
1 'polypeptide(L)'
;MLLSRVPGGLVFRGDTIEFPLPSEGCDIGTEILVRRGPNSRRKDLYQAPIGYFVRPKEDRRGQFYSLAEVRRGSIGISAVRLNCDIIRDYFYVAAFSSRAKEQPDFYEVLKTTPTASQAELRLAYKIRDLELRAAGASLRELKVTERAFNILAEPELRACYDRLLKDPNTPALFPYGGLGSLIVEGERSRDGKTFFARRILAFSPDRREQRFTVPLRNFCFYADRAIYRDARRTLEIIVDQAAMPLLWDATWNQWKHLLDATAEVRATFLQTGVYRIKDGEWTPVTWEKSLPSRIKVTLPPDINERIEAARRRHHIFGLHADFFARLRVRIEREPIAKSEIERLCDDAGIPGDFDVAQITWEADYSAFYYRELLKRTRTVYFFRDEFIFELERVIAIERPELGHATYLFARPSNMDDFLRLYASTTKQAIRANQDNIAEQVRFVGRINHGVKPETWLEALRVFLGGAV
;
A
#
# COMPACT_ATOMS: atom_id res chain seq x y z
N MET A 1 -11.27 -14.59 14.28
CA MET A 1 -11.29 -15.40 15.51
C MET A 1 -12.44 -14.84 16.34
N LEU A 2 -13.53 -15.58 16.44
CA LEU A 2 -14.78 -15.13 17.05
C LEU A 2 -14.56 -14.81 18.54
N LEU A 3 -14.64 -13.53 18.91
CA LEU A 3 -14.65 -13.05 20.29
C LEU A 3 -15.86 -13.57 21.09
N SER A 4 -16.84 -14.20 20.44
CA SER A 4 -18.08 -14.71 21.05
C SER A 4 -17.89 -15.80 22.12
N ARG A 5 -16.70 -16.40 22.26
CA ARG A 5 -16.40 -17.33 23.37
C ARG A 5 -15.97 -16.64 24.66
N VAL A 6 -15.56 -15.37 24.62
CA VAL A 6 -15.08 -14.64 25.79
C VAL A 6 -16.21 -14.20 26.72
N PRO A 7 -17.38 -13.70 26.22
CA PRO A 7 -18.52 -13.40 27.10
C PRO A 7 -19.03 -14.64 27.84
N GLY A 8 -19.04 -15.81 27.20
CA GLY A 8 -19.57 -17.05 27.80
C GLY A 8 -18.86 -17.47 29.10
N GLY A 9 -17.56 -17.23 29.22
CA GLY A 9 -16.79 -17.47 30.47
C GLY A 9 -16.94 -16.36 31.52
N LEU A 10 -17.60 -15.27 31.17
CA LEU A 10 -17.78 -14.08 32.00
C LEU A 10 -19.25 -13.81 32.36
N VAL A 11 -20.18 -14.70 31.99
CA VAL A 11 -21.61 -14.63 32.32
C VAL A 11 -21.89 -15.54 33.53
N PHE A 12 -22.63 -15.04 34.50
CA PHE A 12 -22.98 -15.77 35.72
C PHE A 12 -24.49 -15.86 35.90
N ARG A 13 -24.93 -16.81 36.74
CA ARG A 13 -26.35 -16.97 37.08
C ARG A 13 -26.87 -15.68 37.74
N GLY A 14 -27.95 -15.12 37.19
CA GLY A 14 -28.55 -13.86 37.63
C GLY A 14 -28.13 -12.63 36.82
N ASP A 15 -27.21 -12.78 35.85
CA ASP A 15 -26.93 -11.73 34.87
C ASP A 15 -28.03 -11.67 33.80
N THR A 16 -28.29 -10.46 33.29
CA THR A 16 -29.22 -10.23 32.17
C THR A 16 -28.40 -9.95 30.91
N ILE A 17 -28.75 -10.57 29.78
CA ILE A 17 -28.04 -10.40 28.51
C ILE A 17 -28.97 -9.70 27.52
N GLU A 18 -28.51 -8.58 26.98
CA GLU A 18 -29.14 -7.85 25.87
C GLU A 18 -28.30 -8.06 24.60
N PHE A 19 -28.98 -8.41 23.51
CA PHE A 19 -28.39 -8.56 22.18
C PHE A 19 -29.45 -8.24 21.13
N PRO A 20 -29.07 -7.70 19.95
CA PRO A 20 -30.02 -7.50 18.86
C PRO A 20 -30.53 -8.82 18.31
N LEU A 21 -31.82 -8.85 17.98
CA LEU A 21 -32.37 -9.92 17.15
C LEU A 21 -31.81 -9.79 15.73
N PRO A 22 -31.44 -10.89 15.05
CA PRO A 22 -30.88 -10.83 13.71
C PRO A 22 -31.92 -10.26 12.74
N SER A 23 -31.60 -9.12 12.11
CA SER A 23 -32.28 -8.61 10.92
C SER A 23 -31.45 -8.96 9.69
N GLU A 24 -32.11 -9.29 8.57
CA GLU A 24 -31.45 -9.68 7.31
C GLU A 24 -30.34 -8.66 6.92
N GLY A 25 -29.12 -9.16 6.70
CA GLY A 25 -27.97 -8.36 6.21
C GLY A 25 -26.93 -7.90 7.24
N CYS A 26 -26.97 -8.36 8.50
CA CYS A 26 -26.05 -7.89 9.55
C CYS A 26 -24.84 -8.82 9.80
N ASP A 27 -23.82 -8.74 8.94
CA ASP A 27 -22.60 -9.60 9.00
C ASP A 27 -21.44 -9.06 9.86
N ILE A 28 -21.61 -7.97 10.62
CA ILE A 28 -20.50 -7.33 11.35
C ILE A 28 -20.74 -7.35 12.86
N GLY A 29 -20.27 -8.42 13.52
CA GLY A 29 -20.00 -8.48 14.96
C GLY A 29 -21.22 -8.38 15.89
N THR A 30 -21.37 -9.33 16.81
CA THR A 30 -22.48 -9.30 17.78
C THR A 30 -22.25 -8.20 18.83
N GLU A 31 -23.16 -7.23 18.89
CA GLU A 31 -23.31 -6.32 20.02
C GLU A 31 -23.97 -7.06 21.19
N ILE A 32 -23.34 -7.08 22.36
CA ILE A 32 -23.84 -7.79 23.55
C ILE A 32 -23.61 -6.92 24.78
N LEU A 33 -24.65 -6.68 25.56
CA LEU A 33 -24.54 -6.08 26.89
C LEU A 33 -24.95 -7.11 27.94
N VAL A 34 -24.07 -7.42 28.88
CA VAL A 34 -24.39 -8.23 30.05
C VAL A 34 -24.51 -7.32 31.25
N ARG A 35 -25.73 -7.12 31.74
CA ARG A 35 -26.00 -6.42 32.98
C ARG A 35 -25.79 -7.34 34.16
N ARG A 36 -25.00 -6.88 35.12
CA ARG A 36 -24.76 -7.64 36.33
C ARG A 36 -25.97 -7.57 37.25
N GLY A 37 -26.29 -8.69 37.89
CA GLY A 37 -27.38 -8.74 38.86
C GLY A 37 -27.24 -7.69 39.98
N PRO A 38 -28.34 -7.24 40.61
CA PRO A 38 -28.36 -6.12 41.56
C PRO A 38 -27.48 -6.34 42.81
N ASN A 39 -27.16 -7.59 43.15
CA ASN A 39 -26.29 -7.94 44.28
C ASN A 39 -24.82 -8.20 43.86
N SER A 40 -24.48 -8.00 42.58
CA SER A 40 -23.14 -8.23 42.07
C SER A 40 -22.22 -7.05 42.36
N ARG A 41 -21.01 -7.35 42.84
CA ARG A 41 -19.93 -6.35 42.94
C ARG A 41 -19.29 -6.03 41.58
N ARG A 42 -19.60 -6.81 40.55
CA ARG A 42 -18.99 -6.68 39.21
C ARG A 42 -19.74 -5.63 38.39
N LYS A 43 -19.04 -5.07 37.41
CA LYS A 43 -19.60 -4.06 36.50
C LYS A 43 -20.11 -4.73 35.23
N ASP A 44 -20.92 -3.99 34.49
CA ASP A 44 -21.54 -4.48 33.26
C ASP A 44 -20.46 -4.80 32.23
N LEU A 45 -20.72 -5.83 31.43
CA LEU A 45 -19.86 -6.22 30.32
C LEU A 45 -20.49 -5.71 29.03
N TYR A 46 -19.71 -5.09 28.18
CA TYR A 46 -20.17 -4.67 26.86
C TYR A 46 -19.21 -5.14 25.78
N GLN A 47 -19.75 -5.87 24.82
CA GLN A 47 -19.09 -6.24 23.58
C GLN A 47 -19.73 -5.47 22.43
N ALA A 48 -18.92 -4.79 21.62
CA ALA A 48 -19.44 -4.07 20.46
C ALA A 48 -18.42 -4.02 19.31
N PRO A 49 -18.89 -4.02 18.05
CA PRO A 49 -18.10 -3.51 16.94
C PRO A 49 -17.94 -1.99 17.09
N ILE A 50 -16.72 -1.51 16.99
CA ILE A 50 -16.35 -0.11 17.19
C ILE A 50 -15.71 0.50 15.94
N GLY A 51 -15.95 1.79 15.76
CA GLY A 51 -15.33 2.63 14.74
C GLY A 51 -14.01 3.21 15.22
N TYR A 52 -13.59 4.29 14.56
CA TYR A 52 -12.36 4.99 14.91
C TYR A 52 -12.40 5.59 16.32
N PHE A 53 -11.35 5.33 17.10
CA PHE A 53 -11.10 6.05 18.35
C PHE A 53 -10.55 7.44 18.04
N VAL A 54 -11.30 8.46 18.46
CA VAL A 54 -10.85 9.85 18.38
C VAL A 54 -9.58 10.03 19.21
N ARG A 55 -8.67 10.90 18.73
CA ARG A 55 -7.48 11.30 19.49
C ARG A 55 -7.87 11.77 20.91
N PRO A 56 -7.02 11.51 21.93
CA PRO A 56 -7.31 11.88 23.30
C PRO A 56 -7.72 13.34 23.45
N LYS A 57 -8.77 13.58 24.22
CA LYS A 57 -9.26 14.90 24.61
C LYS A 57 -9.21 15.03 26.12
N GLU A 58 -8.96 16.25 26.58
CA GLU A 58 -9.03 16.60 28.00
C GLU A 58 -10.48 16.88 28.40
N ASP A 59 -10.91 16.36 29.54
CA ASP A 59 -12.20 16.69 30.13
C ASP A 59 -12.11 17.85 31.14
N ARG A 60 -13.25 18.24 31.71
CA ARG A 60 -13.33 19.34 32.68
C ARG A 60 -12.55 19.11 33.97
N ARG A 61 -12.09 17.88 34.23
CA ARG A 61 -11.32 17.50 35.42
C ARG A 61 -9.82 17.36 35.10
N GLY A 62 -9.40 17.75 33.89
CA GLY A 62 -8.03 17.59 33.42
C GLY A 62 -7.66 16.14 33.07
N GLN A 63 -8.65 15.25 32.94
CA GLN A 63 -8.40 13.84 32.61
C GLN A 63 -8.53 13.60 31.10
N PHE A 64 -7.58 12.86 30.54
CA PHE A 64 -7.60 12.51 29.12
C PHE A 64 -8.44 11.26 28.84
N TYR A 65 -9.24 11.33 27.78
CA TYR A 65 -10.08 10.23 27.32
C TYR A 65 -10.15 10.17 25.80
N SER A 66 -10.47 8.98 25.29
CA SER A 66 -10.79 8.73 23.89
C SER A 66 -12.21 8.18 23.78
N LEU A 67 -12.87 8.48 22.67
CA LEU A 67 -14.23 8.03 22.36
C LEU A 67 -14.19 7.21 21.06
N ALA A 68 -14.86 6.06 21.05
CA ALA A 68 -15.16 5.33 19.82
C ALA A 68 -16.66 5.28 19.60
N GLU A 69 -17.07 5.42 18.35
CA GLU A 69 -18.43 5.13 17.91
C GLU A 69 -18.69 3.63 17.96
N VAL A 70 -19.88 3.23 18.40
CA VAL A 70 -20.39 1.86 18.24
C VAL A 70 -20.98 1.74 16.85
N ARG A 71 -20.35 0.92 16.00
CA ARG A 71 -20.79 0.74 14.61
C ARG A 71 -22.10 -0.05 14.61
N ARG A 72 -23.14 0.50 13.98
CA ARG A 72 -24.46 -0.15 13.85
C ARG A 72 -25.06 -0.54 15.22
N GLY A 73 -24.85 0.31 16.23
CA GLY A 73 -25.39 0.11 17.58
C GLY A 73 -26.91 -0.02 17.56
N SER A 74 -27.41 -1.04 18.24
CA SER A 74 -28.80 -1.51 18.24
C SER A 74 -29.39 -1.57 19.64
N ILE A 75 -28.55 -1.65 20.68
CA ILE A 75 -28.95 -1.66 22.10
C ILE A 75 -29.09 -0.22 22.65
N GLY A 76 -28.98 0.78 21.78
CA GLY A 76 -29.11 2.21 22.12
C GLY A 76 -27.85 2.84 22.71
N ILE A 77 -26.73 2.11 22.74
CA ILE A 77 -25.40 2.65 23.04
C ILE A 77 -24.74 3.05 21.73
N SER A 78 -24.41 4.32 21.56
CA SER A 78 -23.78 4.86 20.35
C SER A 78 -22.28 5.10 20.50
N ALA A 79 -21.74 5.13 21.72
CA ALA A 79 -20.33 5.38 21.94
C ALA A 79 -19.76 4.68 23.18
N VAL A 80 -18.48 4.30 23.09
CA VAL A 80 -17.67 3.80 24.20
C VAL A 80 -16.61 4.83 24.55
N ARG A 81 -16.60 5.28 25.82
CA ARG A 81 -15.57 6.17 26.36
C ARG A 81 -14.55 5.35 27.13
N LEU A 82 -13.27 5.58 26.82
CA LEU A 82 -12.13 5.03 27.54
C LEU A 82 -11.26 6.17 28.05
N ASN A 83 -10.92 6.15 29.33
CA ASN A 83 -9.87 7.02 29.85
C ASN A 83 -8.49 6.53 29.36
N CYS A 84 -7.53 7.44 29.25
CA CYS A 84 -6.20 7.13 28.70
C CYS A 84 -5.38 6.16 29.57
N ASP A 85 -5.59 6.13 30.88
CA ASP A 85 -5.01 5.13 31.79
C ASP A 85 -5.43 3.71 31.41
N ILE A 86 -6.69 3.51 31.05
CA ILE A 86 -7.20 2.20 30.60
C ILE A 86 -6.55 1.77 29.28
N ILE A 87 -6.37 2.72 28.35
CA ILE A 87 -5.70 2.46 27.06
C ILE A 87 -4.22 2.10 27.30
N ARG A 88 -3.54 2.90 28.14
CA ARG A 88 -2.16 2.66 28.58
C ARG A 88 -2.01 1.25 29.14
N ASP A 89 -2.81 0.90 30.13
CA ASP A 89 -2.71 -0.36 30.87
C ASP A 89 -3.00 -1.57 29.99
N TYR A 90 -3.82 -1.42 28.95
CA TYR A 90 -4.11 -2.51 28.02
C TYR A 90 -3.06 -2.69 26.92
N PHE A 91 -2.64 -1.61 26.28
CA PHE A 91 -1.81 -1.67 25.08
C PHE A 91 -0.32 -1.48 25.35
N TYR A 92 0.05 -0.64 26.31
CA TYR A 92 1.42 -0.16 26.51
C TYR A 92 2.12 -0.80 27.71
N VAL A 93 1.45 -1.72 28.41
CA VAL A 93 2.01 -2.45 29.55
C VAL A 93 2.31 -3.89 29.15
N ALA A 94 3.55 -4.34 29.38
CA ALA A 94 4.02 -5.67 29.00
C ALA A 94 3.31 -6.82 29.74
N ALA A 95 2.95 -6.65 31.02
CA ALA A 95 2.31 -7.69 31.81
C ALA A 95 1.17 -7.16 32.71
N PHE A 96 -0.02 -7.75 32.60
CA PHE A 96 -1.07 -7.66 33.62
C PHE A 96 -0.71 -8.52 34.84
N SER A 97 0.24 -8.10 35.66
CA SER A 97 0.46 -8.70 36.99
C SER A 97 0.45 -7.63 38.06
N SER A 98 -0.45 -7.79 39.02
CA SER A 98 -0.71 -6.93 40.19
C SER A 98 0.36 -6.99 41.28
N ARG A 99 1.62 -7.33 40.93
CA ARG A 99 2.73 -7.30 41.88
C ARG A 99 3.76 -6.30 41.39
N ALA A 100 4.02 -5.32 42.24
CA ALA A 100 4.98 -4.24 42.12
C ALA A 100 6.44 -4.72 42.06
N LYS A 101 6.76 -5.59 41.10
CA LYS A 101 8.11 -5.72 40.55
C LYS A 101 8.14 -4.93 39.26
N GLU A 102 9.18 -4.14 39.07
CA GLU A 102 9.46 -3.35 37.87
C GLU A 102 9.11 -4.19 36.63
N GLN A 103 8.09 -3.74 35.91
CA GLN A 103 7.64 -4.45 34.73
C GLN A 103 8.59 -4.12 33.59
N PRO A 104 8.98 -5.12 32.78
CA PRO A 104 9.90 -4.84 31.70
C PRO A 104 9.22 -3.94 30.67
N ASP A 105 9.93 -2.90 30.27
CA ASP A 105 9.48 -2.02 29.20
C ASP A 105 9.58 -2.74 27.83
N PHE A 106 8.97 -2.20 26.78
CA PHE A 106 9.03 -2.81 25.44
C PHE A 106 10.43 -2.89 24.83
N TYR A 107 11.35 -2.00 25.22
CA TYR A 107 12.75 -2.08 24.80
C TYR A 107 13.44 -3.26 25.48
N GLU A 108 13.21 -3.48 26.77
CA GLU A 108 13.69 -4.64 27.52
C GLU A 108 13.07 -5.96 27.03
N VAL A 109 11.77 -5.98 26.71
CA VAL A 109 11.10 -7.15 26.12
C VAL A 109 11.76 -7.59 24.82
N LEU A 110 12.16 -6.62 23.98
CA LEU A 110 12.87 -6.86 22.72
C LEU A 110 14.39 -6.95 22.88
N LYS A 111 14.94 -6.71 24.07
CA LYS A 111 16.39 -6.60 24.35
C LYS A 111 17.08 -5.58 23.43
N THR A 112 16.52 -4.37 23.35
CA THR A 112 17.00 -3.29 22.49
C THR A 112 17.01 -1.95 23.24
N THR A 113 17.36 -0.85 22.57
CA THR A 113 17.47 0.47 23.17
C THR A 113 16.46 1.46 22.56
N PRO A 114 16.13 2.56 23.27
CA PRO A 114 15.29 3.63 22.71
C PRO A 114 15.85 4.31 21.47
N THR A 115 17.14 4.18 21.18
CA THR A 115 17.79 4.76 19.99
C THR A 115 17.80 3.81 18.79
N ALA A 116 17.33 2.57 18.94
CA ALA A 116 17.33 1.57 17.86
C ALA A 116 16.50 2.05 16.65
N SER A 117 17.07 1.90 15.45
CA SER A 117 16.41 2.12 14.17
C SER A 117 15.28 1.11 13.92
N GLN A 118 14.44 1.39 12.93
CA GLN A 118 13.32 0.50 12.58
C GLN A 118 13.79 -0.90 12.13
N ALA A 119 14.91 -0.97 11.40
CA ALA A 119 15.51 -2.23 10.97
C ALA A 119 16.07 -3.02 12.16
N GLU A 120 16.76 -2.36 13.10
CA GLU A 120 17.27 -2.99 14.33
C GLU A 120 16.13 -3.52 15.20
N LEU A 121 15.04 -2.77 15.38
CA LEU A 121 13.86 -3.23 16.09
C LEU A 121 13.26 -4.49 15.47
N ARG A 122 13.20 -4.56 14.12
CA ARG A 122 12.71 -5.76 13.42
C ARG A 122 13.63 -6.95 13.63
N LEU A 123 14.94 -6.74 13.54
CA LEU A 123 15.91 -7.80 13.76
C LEU A 123 15.83 -8.32 15.19
N ALA A 124 15.79 -7.42 16.17
CA ALA A 124 15.62 -7.74 17.58
C ALA A 124 14.32 -8.55 17.82
N TYR A 125 13.20 -8.14 17.23
CA TYR A 125 11.96 -8.90 17.27
C TYR A 125 12.10 -10.31 16.67
N LYS A 126 12.70 -10.44 15.48
CA LYS A 126 12.88 -11.75 14.82
C LYS A 126 13.75 -12.68 15.66
N ILE A 127 14.87 -12.18 16.20
CA ILE A 127 15.75 -12.96 17.08
C ILE A 127 14.98 -13.36 18.34
N ARG A 128 14.27 -12.42 18.97
CA ARG A 128 13.51 -12.68 20.20
C ARG A 128 12.38 -13.69 20.02
N ASP A 129 11.64 -13.62 18.90
CA ASP A 129 10.61 -14.60 18.55
C ASP A 129 11.22 -16.00 18.37
N LEU A 130 12.38 -16.11 17.72
CA LEU A 130 13.11 -17.37 17.57
C LEU A 130 13.60 -17.92 18.91
N GLU A 131 14.21 -17.09 19.76
CA GLU A 131 14.65 -17.46 21.12
C GLU A 131 13.48 -18.02 21.95
N LEU A 132 12.35 -17.31 21.97
CA LEU A 132 11.17 -17.70 22.75
C LEU A 132 10.56 -19.00 22.25
N ARG A 133 10.50 -19.19 20.93
CA ARG A 133 10.01 -20.46 20.34
C ARG A 133 10.94 -21.62 20.65
N ALA A 134 12.25 -21.42 20.56
CA ALA A 134 13.24 -22.44 20.91
C ALA A 134 13.17 -22.82 22.40
N ALA A 135 12.85 -21.86 23.27
CA ALA A 135 12.64 -22.07 24.70
C ALA A 135 11.25 -22.63 25.08
N GLY A 136 10.37 -22.88 24.11
CA GLY A 136 9.01 -23.38 24.38
C GLY A 136 8.10 -22.39 25.10
N ALA A 137 8.31 -21.08 24.90
CA ALA A 137 7.54 -20.02 25.56
C ALA A 137 6.04 -20.10 25.24
N SER A 138 5.22 -19.56 26.15
CA SER A 138 3.78 -19.54 26.00
C SER A 138 3.32 -18.62 24.85
N LEU A 139 2.15 -18.90 24.28
CA LEU A 139 1.51 -18.02 23.29
C LEU A 139 1.29 -16.59 23.82
N ARG A 140 1.20 -16.41 25.14
CA ARG A 140 1.04 -15.09 25.76
C ARG A 140 2.33 -14.28 25.63
N GLU A 141 3.47 -14.89 25.90
CA GLU A 141 4.78 -14.24 25.79
C GLU A 141 5.07 -13.83 24.34
N LEU A 142 4.82 -14.74 23.38
CA LEU A 142 4.97 -14.43 21.94
C LEU A 142 4.09 -13.24 21.52
N LYS A 143 2.84 -13.16 22.02
CA LYS A 143 1.95 -12.02 21.76
C LYS A 143 2.44 -10.71 22.39
N VAL A 144 3.04 -10.77 23.58
CA VAL A 144 3.63 -9.58 24.22
C VAL A 144 4.80 -9.07 23.39
N THR A 145 5.67 -9.96 22.92
CA THR A 145 6.79 -9.62 22.03
C THR A 145 6.33 -9.06 20.69
N GLU A 146 5.32 -9.68 20.05
CA GLU A 146 4.71 -9.17 18.80
C GLU A 146 4.10 -7.77 19.01
N ARG A 147 3.39 -7.55 20.12
CA ARG A 147 2.80 -6.25 20.45
C ARG A 147 3.86 -5.18 20.71
N ALA A 148 4.90 -5.50 21.49
CA ALA A 148 6.01 -4.59 21.77
C ALA A 148 6.65 -4.11 20.45
N PHE A 149 6.95 -5.05 19.55
CA PHE A 149 7.46 -4.71 18.22
C PHE A 149 6.49 -3.85 17.41
N ASN A 150 5.21 -4.19 17.35
CA ASN A 150 4.23 -3.43 16.57
C ASN A 150 3.99 -2.00 17.10
N ILE A 151 4.18 -1.75 18.40
CA ILE A 151 4.11 -0.40 18.98
C ILE A 151 5.39 0.38 18.67
N LEU A 152 6.55 -0.24 18.88
CA LEU A 152 7.85 0.42 18.66
C LEU A 152 8.16 0.64 17.17
N ALA A 153 7.66 -0.21 16.28
CA ALA A 153 7.90 -0.10 14.84
C ALA A 153 7.05 1.00 14.16
N GLU A 154 6.00 1.50 14.83
CA GLU A 154 5.18 2.60 14.33
C GLU A 154 5.60 3.93 14.97
N PRO A 155 6.14 4.89 14.21
CA PRO A 155 6.75 6.10 14.79
C PRO A 155 5.84 6.89 15.75
N GLU A 156 4.55 7.04 15.40
CA GLU A 156 3.61 7.78 16.26
C GLU A 156 3.30 7.02 17.56
N LEU A 157 3.19 5.70 17.51
CA LEU A 157 2.96 4.86 18.69
C LEU A 157 4.21 4.75 19.56
N ARG A 158 5.40 4.66 18.95
CA ARG A 158 6.68 4.71 19.66
C ARG A 158 6.86 6.03 20.38
N ALA A 159 6.62 7.16 19.72
CA ALA A 159 6.69 8.48 20.35
C ALA A 159 5.63 8.67 21.46
N CYS A 160 4.47 8.04 21.34
CA CYS A 160 3.50 7.96 22.44
C CYS A 160 4.05 7.15 23.61
N TYR A 161 4.64 5.99 23.34
CA TYR A 161 5.22 5.10 24.34
C TYR A 161 6.39 5.76 25.08
N ASP A 162 7.31 6.40 24.37
CA ASP A 162 8.47 7.10 24.95
C ASP A 162 8.05 8.25 25.89
N ARG A 163 6.93 8.92 25.57
CA ARG A 163 6.35 9.93 26.48
C ARG A 163 5.71 9.28 27.70
N LEU A 164 5.00 8.16 27.54
CA LEU A 164 4.41 7.41 28.66
C LEU A 164 5.46 6.87 29.64
N LEU A 165 6.66 6.54 29.15
CA LEU A 165 7.80 6.14 30.00
C LEU A 165 8.32 7.29 30.87
N LYS A 166 8.23 8.54 30.38
CA LYS A 166 8.66 9.75 31.12
C LYS A 166 7.58 10.26 32.06
N ASP A 167 6.35 10.28 31.61
CA ASP A 167 5.17 10.70 32.37
C ASP A 167 3.98 9.77 32.09
N PRO A 168 3.61 8.90 33.06
CA PRO A 168 2.48 7.98 32.96
C PRO A 168 1.11 8.65 32.75
N ASN A 169 0.99 9.96 32.98
CA ASN A 169 -0.24 10.72 32.80
C ASN A 169 -0.38 11.32 31.39
N THR A 170 0.64 11.16 30.54
CA THR A 170 0.56 11.58 29.13
C THR A 170 -0.62 10.91 28.43
N PRO A 171 -1.35 11.61 27.53
CA PRO A 171 -2.45 11.02 26.78
C PRO A 171 -2.01 9.81 25.93
N ALA A 172 -2.55 8.64 26.24
CA ALA A 172 -2.26 7.40 25.50
C ALA A 172 -3.12 7.28 24.24
N LEU A 173 -2.47 7.01 23.10
CA LEU A 173 -3.15 6.79 21.81
C LEU A 173 -3.70 5.36 21.72
N PHE A 174 -4.90 5.20 21.18
CA PHE A 174 -5.40 3.86 20.82
C PHE A 174 -4.64 3.35 19.58
N PRO A 175 -3.93 2.21 19.64
CA PRO A 175 -3.10 1.75 18.53
C PRO A 175 -3.89 1.59 17.23
N TYR A 176 -3.34 2.11 16.13
CA TYR A 176 -3.91 2.02 14.78
C TYR A 176 -5.35 2.56 14.63
N GLY A 177 -5.83 3.42 15.54
CA GLY A 177 -7.17 4.02 15.46
C GLY A 177 -8.33 3.07 15.80
N GLY A 178 -8.07 1.78 16.01
CA GLY A 178 -8.95 0.89 16.77
C GLY A 178 -10.23 0.39 16.13
N LEU A 179 -10.35 0.34 14.80
CA LEU A 179 -11.51 -0.31 14.17
C LEU A 179 -11.47 -1.82 14.43
N GLY A 180 -12.58 -2.37 14.91
CA GLY A 180 -12.70 -3.79 15.23
C GLY A 180 -13.78 -4.10 16.24
N SER A 181 -13.60 -5.17 17.01
CA SER A 181 -14.51 -5.56 18.09
C SER A 181 -13.83 -5.44 19.45
N LEU A 182 -14.54 -4.82 20.39
CA LEU A 182 -14.06 -4.47 21.71
C LEU A 182 -14.94 -5.14 22.77
N ILE A 183 -14.30 -5.67 23.83
CA ILE A 183 -14.96 -6.14 25.05
C ILE A 183 -14.44 -5.31 26.22
N VAL A 184 -15.34 -4.62 26.90
CA VAL A 184 -15.05 -3.75 28.04
C VAL A 184 -15.93 -4.06 29.24
N GLU A 185 -15.40 -3.77 30.41
CA GLU A 185 -16.15 -3.74 31.67
C GLU A 185 -16.38 -2.27 32.06
N GLY A 186 -17.59 -1.92 32.50
CA GLY A 186 -17.93 -0.54 32.81
C GLY A 186 -19.38 -0.30 33.19
N GLU A 187 -19.83 0.93 32.98
CA GLU A 187 -21.18 1.38 33.35
C GLU A 187 -21.84 2.11 32.19
N ARG A 188 -23.11 1.83 31.95
CA ARG A 188 -23.94 2.60 31.03
C ARG A 188 -24.27 3.96 31.64
N SER A 189 -24.13 5.00 30.83
CA SER A 189 -24.57 6.37 31.13
C SER A 189 -26.04 6.46 31.52
N ARG A 190 -26.42 7.53 32.23
CA ARG A 190 -27.82 7.81 32.59
C ARG A 190 -28.72 8.02 31.38
N ASP A 191 -28.20 8.62 30.29
CA ASP A 191 -28.93 8.80 29.04
C ASP A 191 -28.97 7.53 28.17
N GLY A 192 -28.27 6.48 28.60
CA GLY A 192 -28.18 5.21 27.91
C GLY A 192 -27.31 5.21 26.66
N LYS A 193 -26.78 6.35 26.21
CA LYS A 193 -26.12 6.49 24.90
C LYS A 193 -24.63 6.20 24.94
N THR A 194 -23.98 6.48 26.07
CA THR A 194 -22.54 6.25 26.24
C THR A 194 -22.26 5.10 27.20
N PHE A 195 -21.30 4.24 26.89
CA PHE A 195 -20.75 3.27 27.82
C PHE A 195 -19.41 3.77 28.37
N PHE A 196 -19.35 4.00 29.68
CA PHE A 196 -18.13 4.41 30.38
C PHE A 196 -17.35 3.16 30.78
N ALA A 197 -16.38 2.80 29.94
CA ALA A 197 -15.54 1.65 30.20
C ALA A 197 -14.53 1.98 31.31
N ARG A 198 -14.36 1.04 32.24
CA ARG A 198 -13.37 1.06 33.32
C ARG A 198 -12.19 0.14 33.04
N ARG A 199 -12.36 -0.84 32.13
CA ARG A 199 -11.32 -1.77 31.75
C ARG A 199 -11.56 -2.36 30.37
N ILE A 200 -10.52 -2.50 29.56
CA ILE A 200 -10.56 -3.32 28.34
C ILE A 200 -10.23 -4.76 28.72
N LEU A 201 -11.09 -5.70 28.33
CA LEU A 201 -10.88 -7.12 28.54
C LEU A 201 -10.31 -7.78 27.28
N ALA A 202 -10.81 -7.40 26.11
CA ALA A 202 -10.32 -7.88 24.83
C ALA A 202 -10.54 -6.85 23.72
N PHE A 203 -9.61 -6.81 22.77
CA PHE A 203 -9.76 -6.08 21.52
C PHE A 203 -9.28 -6.95 20.36
N SER A 204 -10.07 -7.00 19.28
CA SER A 204 -9.70 -7.66 18.03
C SER A 204 -9.89 -6.67 16.88
N PRO A 205 -8.80 -6.19 16.25
CA PRO A 205 -8.93 -5.26 15.13
C PRO A 205 -9.50 -5.95 13.88
N ASP A 206 -10.17 -5.17 13.04
CA ASP A 206 -10.56 -5.59 11.70
C ASP A 206 -9.30 -5.78 10.85
N ARG A 207 -9.08 -7.00 10.36
CA ARG A 207 -7.84 -7.39 9.67
C ARG A 207 -8.09 -8.25 8.45
N ARG A 208 -7.21 -8.10 7.47
CA ARG A 208 -7.21 -8.86 6.20
C ARG A 208 -5.80 -9.28 5.84
N GLU A 209 -5.63 -10.51 5.37
CA GLU A 209 -4.37 -10.95 4.76
C GLU A 209 -4.43 -10.77 3.25
N GLN A 210 -3.35 -10.26 2.66
CA GLN A 210 -3.27 -10.09 1.21
C GLN A 210 -1.87 -10.40 0.69
N ARG A 211 -1.84 -10.91 -0.54
CA ARG A 211 -0.65 -11.11 -1.35
C ARG A 211 -0.85 -10.40 -2.69
N PHE A 212 0.12 -9.59 -3.10
CA PHE A 212 0.08 -8.91 -4.39
C PHE A 212 1.50 -8.51 -4.83
N THR A 213 1.61 -8.10 -6.08
CA THR A 213 2.85 -7.61 -6.67
C THR A 213 2.80 -6.10 -6.80
N VAL A 214 3.94 -5.44 -6.57
CA VAL A 214 4.05 -3.98 -6.60
C VAL A 214 5.37 -3.56 -7.25
N PRO A 215 5.35 -2.69 -8.27
CA PRO A 215 6.56 -2.10 -8.82
C PRO A 215 7.34 -1.33 -7.75
N LEU A 216 8.66 -1.54 -7.65
CA LEU A 216 9.51 -0.85 -6.68
C LEU A 216 9.49 0.67 -6.86
N ARG A 217 9.27 1.15 -8.09
CA ARG A 217 9.09 2.57 -8.40
C ARG A 217 7.93 3.23 -7.65
N ASN A 218 6.93 2.45 -7.22
CA ASN A 218 5.76 2.96 -6.50
C ASN A 218 6.03 3.16 -5.00
N PHE A 219 7.18 2.72 -4.49
CA PHE A 219 7.61 3.03 -3.12
C PHE A 219 8.24 4.42 -3.05
N CYS A 220 7.92 5.17 -2.01
CA CYS A 220 8.63 6.37 -1.61
C CYS A 220 9.74 5.99 -0.63
N PHE A 221 10.99 6.23 -0.98
CA PHE A 221 12.15 5.84 -0.19
C PHE A 221 12.59 6.97 0.74
N TYR A 222 12.71 6.71 2.02
CA TYR A 222 13.28 7.59 3.04
C TYR A 222 14.54 6.94 3.60
N ALA A 223 15.31 7.66 4.43
CA ALA A 223 16.56 7.14 4.97
C ALA A 223 16.41 5.82 5.75
N ASP A 224 15.31 5.67 6.50
CA ASP A 224 15.06 4.55 7.43
C ASP A 224 13.97 3.58 6.96
N ARG A 225 13.13 3.99 6.00
CA ARG A 225 11.95 3.25 5.56
C ARG A 225 11.55 3.54 4.13
N ALA A 226 10.81 2.64 3.51
CA ALA A 226 10.10 2.88 2.27
C ALA A 226 8.59 2.72 2.48
N ILE A 227 7.82 3.59 1.84
CA ILE A 227 6.36 3.65 1.99
C ILE A 227 5.70 3.42 0.65
N TYR A 228 4.82 2.43 0.57
CA TYR A 228 3.93 2.25 -0.58
C TYR A 228 2.52 2.67 -0.21
N ARG A 229 1.87 3.39 -1.13
CA ARG A 229 0.43 3.68 -1.10
C ARG A 229 -0.16 3.31 -2.44
N ASP A 230 -1.29 2.62 -2.45
CA ASP A 230 -2.02 2.36 -3.68
C ASP A 230 -2.56 3.67 -4.29
N ALA A 231 -2.98 3.61 -5.56
CA ALA A 231 -3.47 4.79 -6.29
C ALA A 231 -4.65 5.48 -5.59
N ARG A 232 -5.52 4.71 -4.91
CA ARG A 232 -6.68 5.23 -4.17
C ARG A 232 -6.35 5.64 -2.74
N ARG A 233 -5.10 5.44 -2.28
CA ARG A 233 -4.65 5.64 -0.89
C ARG A 233 -5.51 4.91 0.14
N THR A 234 -6.06 3.77 -0.28
CA THR A 234 -6.83 2.86 0.57
C THR A 234 -5.94 1.85 1.28
N LEU A 235 -4.68 1.72 0.90
CA LEU A 235 -3.73 0.77 1.47
C LEU A 235 -2.35 1.43 1.65
N GLU A 236 -1.76 1.28 2.83
CA GLU A 236 -0.44 1.76 3.18
C GLU A 236 0.46 0.62 3.67
N ILE A 237 1.66 0.55 3.11
CA ILE A 237 2.73 -0.36 3.53
C ILE A 237 3.93 0.46 3.96
N ILE A 238 4.51 0.10 5.12
CA ILE A 238 5.79 0.63 5.57
C ILE A 238 6.78 -0.52 5.72
N VAL A 239 7.90 -0.44 5.01
CA VAL A 239 8.99 -1.44 5.05
C VAL A 239 10.30 -0.78 5.46
N ASP A 240 11.05 -1.45 6.32
CA ASP A 240 12.43 -1.11 6.65
C ASP A 240 13.41 -2.01 5.88
N GLN A 241 14.71 -1.70 5.97
CA GLN A 241 15.76 -2.43 5.25
C GLN A 241 15.88 -3.91 5.67
N ALA A 242 15.35 -4.30 6.83
CA ALA A 242 15.30 -5.71 7.24
C ALA A 242 14.05 -6.45 6.72
N ALA A 243 13.01 -5.72 6.30
CA ALA A 243 11.83 -6.28 5.62
C ALA A 243 12.03 -6.37 4.10
N MET A 244 12.76 -5.40 3.53
CA MET A 244 13.15 -5.34 2.13
C MET A 244 14.68 -5.21 2.10
N PRO A 245 15.44 -6.28 1.90
CA PRO A 245 16.90 -6.28 2.06
C PRO A 245 17.60 -5.60 0.87
N LEU A 246 17.39 -4.28 0.74
CA LEU A 246 18.01 -3.39 -0.23
C LEU A 246 18.66 -2.24 0.53
N LEU A 247 19.85 -1.82 0.08
CA LEU A 247 20.48 -0.59 0.55
C LEU A 247 19.97 0.56 -0.29
N TRP A 248 19.04 1.35 0.27
CA TRP A 248 18.51 2.55 -0.36
C TRP A 248 18.77 3.81 0.46
N ASP A 249 18.58 4.94 -0.19
CA ASP A 249 18.53 6.27 0.41
C ASP A 249 17.41 7.10 -0.26
N ALA A 250 17.30 8.37 0.11
CA ALA A 250 16.28 9.26 -0.45
C ALA A 250 16.51 9.60 -1.94
N THR A 251 17.74 9.44 -2.46
CA THR A 251 18.08 9.74 -3.87
C THR A 251 17.43 8.76 -4.83
N TRP A 252 17.06 7.57 -4.36
CA TRP A 252 16.27 6.61 -5.13
C TRP A 252 15.01 7.23 -5.70
N ASN A 253 14.37 8.19 -5.00
CA ASN A 253 13.17 8.85 -5.53
C ASN A 253 13.41 9.65 -6.83
N GLN A 254 14.66 10.02 -7.13
CA GLN A 254 15.03 10.74 -8.34
C GLN A 254 15.08 9.81 -9.56
N TRP A 255 15.39 8.53 -9.37
CA TRP A 255 15.67 7.61 -10.49
C TRP A 255 14.93 6.28 -10.44
N LYS A 256 14.19 5.97 -9.37
CA LYS A 256 13.41 4.72 -9.23
C LYS A 256 12.43 4.46 -10.37
N HIS A 257 12.01 5.49 -11.11
CA HIS A 257 11.15 5.33 -12.28
C HIS A 257 11.84 4.53 -13.40
N LEU A 258 13.18 4.51 -13.44
CA LEU A 258 13.98 3.69 -14.35
C LEU A 258 14.10 2.24 -13.86
N LEU A 259 13.78 1.95 -12.60
CA LEU A 259 13.87 0.61 -12.02
C LEU A 259 12.62 -0.21 -12.41
N ASP A 260 12.79 -1.01 -13.45
CA ASP A 260 11.80 -2.01 -13.84
C ASP A 260 11.98 -3.29 -13.00
N ALA A 261 11.49 -3.23 -11.76
CA ALA A 261 11.47 -4.37 -10.86
C ALA A 261 10.18 -4.38 -10.04
N THR A 262 9.63 -5.57 -9.86
CA THR A 262 8.39 -5.79 -9.11
C THR A 262 8.70 -6.64 -7.89
N ALA A 263 8.28 -6.18 -6.72
CA ALA A 263 8.36 -6.93 -5.48
C ALA A 263 7.04 -7.66 -5.22
N GLU A 264 7.12 -8.86 -4.67
CA GLU A 264 5.96 -9.55 -4.13
C GLU A 264 5.80 -9.20 -2.65
N VAL A 265 4.62 -8.73 -2.27
CA VAL A 265 4.31 -8.37 -0.89
C VAL A 265 3.25 -9.32 -0.35
N ARG A 266 3.52 -9.89 0.82
CA ARG A 266 2.55 -10.58 1.66
C ARG A 266 2.46 -9.86 3.00
N ALA A 267 1.28 -9.38 3.36
CA ALA A 267 1.08 -8.66 4.61
C ALA A 267 -0.29 -8.92 5.26
N THR A 268 -0.34 -8.73 6.57
CA THR A 268 -1.60 -8.53 7.31
C THR A 268 -1.86 -7.03 7.41
N PHE A 269 -3.04 -6.61 6.97
CA PHE A 269 -3.52 -5.24 7.03
C PHE A 269 -4.53 -5.07 8.16
N LEU A 270 -4.44 -3.95 8.85
CA LEU A 270 -5.43 -3.48 9.83
C LEU A 270 -6.24 -2.35 9.21
N GLN A 271 -7.56 -2.41 9.36
CA GLN A 271 -8.40 -1.28 8.99
C GLN A 271 -8.19 -0.16 10.01
N THR A 272 -7.93 1.04 9.51
CA THR A 272 -7.80 2.27 10.28
C THR A 272 -8.61 3.38 9.61
N GLY A 273 -8.70 4.54 10.24
CA GLY A 273 -9.43 5.66 9.67
C GLY A 273 -9.32 6.92 10.49
N VAL A 274 -9.96 7.99 10.01
CA VAL A 274 -10.25 9.21 10.75
C VAL A 274 -11.58 9.77 10.26
N TYR A 275 -12.29 10.52 11.10
CA TYR A 275 -13.40 11.35 10.64
C TYR A 275 -12.85 12.66 10.10
N ARG A 276 -13.33 13.08 8.92
CA ARG A 276 -13.02 14.38 8.32
C ARG A 276 -14.30 15.09 7.96
N ILE A 277 -14.31 16.41 8.14
CA ILE A 277 -15.41 17.24 7.64
C ILE A 277 -15.23 17.36 6.11
N LYS A 278 -16.26 16.95 5.36
CA LYS A 278 -16.41 17.21 3.93
C LYS A 278 -17.80 17.81 3.72
N ASP A 279 -17.86 18.96 3.04
CA ASP A 279 -19.12 19.66 2.75
C ASP A 279 -20.01 19.92 3.98
N GLY A 280 -19.39 20.16 5.13
CA GLY A 280 -20.08 20.40 6.41
C GLY A 280 -20.51 19.13 7.15
N GLU A 281 -20.34 17.94 6.56
CA GLU A 281 -20.67 16.65 7.17
C GLU A 281 -19.43 15.87 7.60
N TRP A 282 -19.52 15.18 8.73
CA TRP A 282 -18.47 14.28 9.20
C TRP A 282 -18.49 12.99 8.39
N THR A 283 -17.51 12.81 7.51
CA THR A 283 -17.35 11.61 6.70
C THR A 283 -16.21 10.73 7.23
N PRO A 284 -16.43 9.42 7.42
CA PRO A 284 -15.36 8.50 7.78
C PRO A 284 -14.46 8.27 6.56
N VAL A 285 -13.16 8.51 6.73
CA VAL A 285 -12.14 8.12 5.77
C VAL A 285 -11.39 6.95 6.35
N THR A 286 -11.53 5.76 5.74
CA THR A 286 -10.86 4.54 6.17
C THR A 286 -9.82 4.10 5.16
N TRP A 287 -8.72 3.54 5.66
CA TRP A 287 -7.71 2.88 4.85
C TRP A 287 -7.12 1.69 5.63
N GLU A 288 -6.37 0.86 4.94
CA GLU A 288 -5.71 -0.32 5.48
C GLU A 288 -4.23 -0.01 5.69
N LYS A 289 -3.68 -0.40 6.85
CA LYS A 289 -2.26 -0.23 7.17
C LYS A 289 -1.62 -1.57 7.51
N SER A 290 -0.46 -1.86 6.92
CA SER A 290 0.26 -3.11 7.17
C SER A 290 0.75 -3.20 8.61
N LEU A 291 0.56 -4.36 9.25
CA LEU A 291 1.11 -4.65 10.56
C LEU A 291 2.61 -4.95 10.45
N PRO A 292 3.50 -4.21 11.15
CA PRO A 292 4.95 -4.39 11.02
C PRO A 292 5.42 -5.82 11.27
N SER A 293 4.87 -6.54 12.26
CA SER A 293 5.28 -7.93 12.57
C SER A 293 4.94 -8.94 11.48
N ARG A 294 4.00 -8.63 10.58
CA ARG A 294 3.40 -9.55 9.61
C ARG A 294 3.52 -9.04 8.19
N ILE A 295 4.69 -8.54 7.84
CA ILE A 295 5.03 -8.15 6.46
C ILE A 295 6.21 -8.97 5.96
N LYS A 296 6.10 -9.43 4.72
CA LYS A 296 7.18 -10.06 3.97
C LYS A 296 7.23 -9.49 2.56
N VAL A 297 8.40 -9.02 2.17
CA VAL A 297 8.70 -8.58 0.81
C VAL A 297 9.65 -9.59 0.19
N THR A 298 9.32 -10.07 -1.00
CA THR A 298 10.19 -10.94 -1.80
C THR A 298 10.60 -10.16 -3.05
N LEU A 299 11.90 -10.08 -3.29
CA LEU A 299 12.49 -9.37 -4.42
C LEU A 299 12.84 -10.37 -5.54
N PRO A 300 12.88 -9.91 -6.80
CA PRO A 300 13.45 -10.71 -7.88
C PRO A 300 14.91 -11.09 -7.60
N PRO A 301 15.38 -12.28 -8.03
CA PRO A 301 16.75 -12.73 -7.78
C PRO A 301 17.80 -11.83 -8.46
N ASP A 302 17.45 -11.18 -9.56
CA ASP A 302 18.29 -10.28 -10.37
C ASP A 302 18.19 -8.81 -9.94
N ILE A 303 17.65 -8.52 -8.75
CA ILE A 303 17.34 -7.14 -8.32
C ILE A 303 18.57 -6.22 -8.28
N ASN A 304 19.73 -6.74 -7.85
CA ASN A 304 20.95 -5.93 -7.76
C ASN A 304 21.44 -5.50 -9.15
N GLU A 305 21.38 -6.39 -10.14
CA GLU A 305 21.73 -6.08 -11.53
C GLU A 305 20.80 -5.01 -12.11
N ARG A 306 19.49 -5.10 -11.82
CA ARG A 306 18.50 -4.11 -12.23
C ARG A 306 18.72 -2.74 -11.59
N ILE A 307 19.12 -2.70 -10.32
CA ILE A 307 19.46 -1.46 -9.61
C ILE A 307 20.69 -0.80 -10.24
N GLU A 308 21.76 -1.55 -10.49
CA GLU A 308 22.96 -1.01 -11.12
C GLU A 308 22.71 -0.56 -12.56
N ALA A 309 21.88 -1.28 -13.31
CA ALA A 309 21.42 -0.82 -14.62
C ALA A 309 20.62 0.49 -14.52
N ALA A 310 19.73 0.64 -13.54
CA ALA A 310 18.97 1.89 -13.34
C ALA A 310 19.86 3.08 -12.94
N ARG A 311 20.84 2.86 -12.06
CA ARG A 311 21.81 3.89 -11.65
C ARG A 311 22.67 4.38 -12.81
N ARG A 312 23.22 3.44 -13.60
CA ARG A 312 23.99 3.78 -14.81
C ARG A 312 23.18 4.63 -15.78
N ARG A 313 21.92 4.25 -16.03
CA ARG A 313 21.00 5.02 -16.88
C ARG A 313 20.76 6.43 -16.35
N HIS A 314 20.46 6.56 -15.06
CA HIS A 314 20.29 7.88 -14.43
C HIS A 314 21.54 8.76 -14.58
N HIS A 315 22.73 8.18 -14.41
CA HIS A 315 23.99 8.89 -14.58
C HIS A 315 24.16 9.41 -16.01
N ILE A 316 23.88 8.58 -17.03
CA ILE A 316 23.92 8.97 -18.44
C ILE A 316 22.92 10.11 -18.72
N PHE A 317 21.67 10.00 -18.23
CA PHE A 317 20.69 11.07 -18.37
C PHE A 317 21.14 12.39 -17.74
N GLY A 318 21.80 12.33 -16.58
CA GLY A 318 22.36 13.51 -15.92
C GLY A 318 23.50 14.14 -16.71
N LEU A 319 24.44 13.34 -17.23
CA LEU A 319 25.62 13.82 -17.97
C LEU A 319 25.23 14.48 -19.30
N HIS A 320 24.20 13.95 -19.98
CA HIS A 320 23.76 14.41 -21.31
C HIS A 320 22.37 15.08 -21.29
N ALA A 321 21.97 15.69 -20.18
CA ALA A 321 20.62 16.22 -19.97
C ALA A 321 20.17 17.19 -21.08
N ASP A 322 21.01 18.16 -21.45
CA ASP A 322 20.70 19.15 -22.49
C ASP A 322 20.54 18.52 -23.88
N PHE A 323 21.33 17.49 -24.18
CA PHE A 323 21.23 16.74 -25.42
C PHE A 323 19.89 16.01 -25.51
N PHE A 324 19.53 15.25 -24.45
CA PHE A 324 18.26 14.54 -24.41
C PHE A 324 17.06 15.48 -24.43
N ALA A 325 17.15 16.65 -23.79
CA ALA A 325 16.09 17.67 -23.84
C ALA A 325 15.84 18.16 -25.27
N ARG A 326 16.90 18.52 -26.01
CA ARG A 326 16.78 18.93 -27.43
C ARG A 326 16.24 17.81 -28.31
N LEU A 327 16.70 16.59 -28.09
CA LEU A 327 16.25 15.43 -28.85
C LEU A 327 14.77 15.13 -28.63
N ARG A 328 14.28 15.18 -27.38
CA ARG A 328 12.85 15.01 -27.06
C ARG A 328 11.98 16.07 -27.75
N VAL A 329 12.42 17.33 -27.75
CA VAL A 329 11.71 18.42 -28.47
C VAL A 329 11.62 18.13 -29.98
N ARG A 330 12.64 17.49 -30.55
CA ARG A 330 12.64 17.09 -31.96
C ARG A 330 11.69 15.91 -32.20
N ILE A 331 11.75 14.86 -31.37
CA ILE A 331 10.86 13.68 -31.43
C ILE A 331 9.38 14.07 -31.29
N GLU A 332 9.07 15.10 -30.51
CA GLU A 332 7.70 15.60 -30.37
C GLU A 332 7.16 16.24 -31.67
N ARG A 333 8.06 16.78 -32.50
CA ARG A 333 7.71 17.52 -33.73
C ARG A 333 7.67 16.63 -34.96
N GLU A 334 8.61 15.69 -35.07
CA GLU A 334 8.75 14.83 -36.25
C GLU A 334 9.15 13.40 -35.89
N PRO A 335 8.71 12.39 -36.65
CA PRO A 335 9.20 11.03 -36.48
C PRO A 335 10.69 10.93 -36.83
N ILE A 336 11.50 10.43 -35.90
CA ILE A 336 12.95 10.25 -36.10
C ILE A 336 13.28 8.76 -36.10
N ALA A 337 14.05 8.30 -37.08
CA ALA A 337 14.49 6.92 -37.15
C ALA A 337 15.41 6.57 -35.96
N LYS A 338 15.26 5.38 -35.40
CA LYS A 338 16.10 4.86 -34.30
C LYS A 338 17.59 4.93 -34.64
N SER A 339 17.96 4.60 -35.88
CA SER A 339 19.34 4.65 -36.36
C SER A 339 19.92 6.07 -36.41
N GLU A 340 19.09 7.07 -36.68
CA GLU A 340 19.51 8.47 -36.61
C GLU A 340 19.72 8.89 -35.15
N ILE A 341 18.85 8.47 -34.25
CA ILE A 341 19.01 8.73 -32.81
C ILE A 341 20.29 8.06 -32.27
N GLU A 342 20.55 6.81 -32.66
CA GLU A 342 21.79 6.09 -32.30
C GLU A 342 23.03 6.85 -32.78
N ARG A 343 23.05 7.30 -34.05
CA ARG A 343 24.14 8.13 -34.59
C ARG A 343 24.32 9.44 -33.81
N LEU A 344 23.24 10.13 -33.47
CA LEU A 344 23.31 11.36 -32.68
C LEU A 344 23.82 11.12 -31.26
N CYS A 345 23.50 9.97 -30.66
CA CYS A 345 24.01 9.56 -29.36
C CYS A 345 25.52 9.26 -29.43
N ASP A 346 25.97 8.54 -30.47
CA ASP A 346 27.39 8.26 -30.71
C ASP A 346 28.19 9.56 -30.89
N ASP A 347 27.68 10.49 -31.71
CA ASP A 347 28.28 11.81 -31.93
C ASP A 347 28.36 12.64 -30.63
N ALA A 348 27.45 12.41 -29.68
CA ALA A 348 27.41 13.07 -28.37
C ALA A 348 28.25 12.35 -27.29
N GLY A 349 28.93 11.25 -27.63
CA GLY A 349 29.76 10.47 -26.72
C GLY A 349 28.98 9.62 -25.71
N ILE A 350 27.72 9.29 -26.01
CA ILE A 350 26.90 8.39 -25.17
C ILE A 350 27.38 6.94 -25.42
N PRO A 351 27.47 6.09 -24.38
CA PRO A 351 27.87 4.70 -24.54
C PRO A 351 26.96 3.94 -25.53
N GLY A 352 27.56 3.17 -26.44
CA GLY A 352 26.81 2.43 -27.48
C GLY A 352 25.92 1.30 -26.96
N ASP A 353 26.05 0.90 -25.69
CA ASP A 353 25.13 -0.03 -25.02
C ASP A 353 23.88 0.66 -24.44
N PHE A 354 23.76 1.98 -24.58
CA PHE A 354 22.59 2.73 -24.16
C PHE A 354 21.41 2.46 -25.10
N ASP A 355 20.32 1.92 -24.56
CA ASP A 355 19.10 1.71 -25.31
C ASP A 355 18.37 3.04 -25.53
N VAL A 356 18.45 3.56 -26.76
CA VAL A 356 17.81 4.82 -27.17
C VAL A 356 16.29 4.84 -26.97
N ALA A 357 15.64 3.66 -26.85
CA ALA A 357 14.22 3.56 -26.47
C ALA A 357 13.92 4.30 -25.16
N GLN A 358 14.90 4.36 -24.25
CA GLN A 358 14.76 4.95 -22.93
C GLN A 358 14.58 6.47 -22.96
N ILE A 359 14.91 7.13 -24.08
CA ILE A 359 14.82 8.59 -24.20
C ILE A 359 13.36 9.05 -24.07
N THR A 360 12.43 8.28 -24.64
CA THR A 360 10.97 8.54 -24.61
C THR A 360 10.20 7.47 -23.82
N TRP A 361 10.90 6.66 -23.02
CA TRP A 361 10.26 5.58 -22.26
C TRP A 361 9.55 6.14 -21.02
N GLU A 362 8.25 5.90 -20.94
CA GLU A 362 7.46 6.26 -19.77
C GLU A 362 7.43 5.14 -18.72
N ALA A 363 7.21 5.52 -17.46
CA ALA A 363 7.30 4.58 -16.34
C ALA A 363 6.32 3.39 -16.46
N ASP A 364 5.17 3.58 -17.09
CA ASP A 364 4.12 2.57 -17.23
C ASP A 364 4.18 1.78 -18.54
N TYR A 365 5.24 1.98 -19.33
CA TYR A 365 5.49 1.21 -20.53
C TYR A 365 5.97 -0.21 -20.20
N SER A 366 5.36 -1.18 -20.86
CA SER A 366 5.68 -2.59 -20.84
C SER A 366 6.72 -2.90 -21.91
N ALA A 367 7.89 -3.36 -21.48
CA ALA A 367 8.96 -3.78 -22.38
C ALA A 367 8.54 -4.95 -23.30
N PHE A 368 7.51 -5.70 -22.94
CA PHE A 368 7.04 -6.86 -23.71
C PHE A 368 6.59 -6.47 -25.11
N TYR A 369 5.64 -5.53 -25.24
CA TYR A 369 5.07 -5.15 -26.53
C TYR A 369 6.12 -4.53 -27.45
N TYR A 370 6.93 -3.63 -26.90
CA TYR A 370 8.04 -3.00 -27.61
C TYR A 370 9.05 -4.03 -28.13
N ARG A 371 9.52 -4.96 -27.27
CA ARG A 371 10.50 -5.99 -27.68
C ARG A 371 9.94 -6.96 -28.71
N GLU A 372 8.67 -7.35 -28.60
CA GLU A 372 8.06 -8.25 -29.57
C GLU A 372 7.92 -7.58 -30.96
N LEU A 373 7.54 -6.31 -31.03
CA LEU A 373 7.51 -5.59 -32.31
C LEU A 373 8.93 -5.39 -32.85
N LEU A 374 9.88 -4.96 -32.01
CA LEU A 374 11.26 -4.69 -32.40
C LEU A 374 11.93 -5.91 -33.07
N LYS A 375 11.71 -7.13 -32.56
CA LYS A 375 12.24 -8.39 -33.15
C LYS A 375 11.84 -8.61 -34.62
N ARG A 376 10.73 -8.01 -35.06
CA ARG A 376 10.10 -8.22 -36.38
C ARG A 376 10.22 -7.00 -37.29
N THR A 377 10.91 -5.96 -36.82
CA THR A 377 10.91 -4.64 -37.44
C THR A 377 12.14 -4.45 -38.31
N ARG A 378 11.94 -3.80 -39.46
CA ARG A 378 13.02 -3.32 -40.32
C ARG A 378 13.58 -1.99 -39.83
N THR A 379 12.69 -1.05 -39.51
CA THR A 379 13.06 0.27 -39.01
C THR A 379 12.03 0.75 -37.99
N VAL A 380 12.52 1.37 -36.91
CA VAL A 380 11.69 1.96 -35.85
C VAL A 380 11.84 3.47 -35.93
N TYR A 381 10.73 4.18 -35.77
CA TYR A 381 10.71 5.63 -35.63
C TYR A 381 10.12 6.02 -34.28
N PHE A 382 10.69 7.06 -33.69
CA PHE A 382 10.29 7.63 -32.42
C PHE A 382 9.49 8.88 -32.75
N PHE A 383 8.28 8.99 -32.22
CA PHE A 383 7.45 10.15 -32.46
C PHE A 383 6.51 10.39 -31.27
N ARG A 384 6.64 11.56 -30.65
CA ARG A 384 5.92 11.92 -29.41
C ARG A 384 6.16 10.85 -28.33
N ASP A 385 5.09 10.30 -27.77
CA ASP A 385 5.06 9.21 -26.81
C ASP A 385 4.91 7.82 -27.47
N GLU A 386 5.08 7.71 -28.78
CA GLU A 386 4.79 6.49 -29.55
C GLU A 386 6.00 5.95 -30.32
N PHE A 387 5.97 4.65 -30.62
CA PHE A 387 6.95 3.96 -31.44
C PHE A 387 6.27 3.44 -32.71
N ILE A 388 6.80 3.84 -33.86
CA ILE A 388 6.31 3.44 -35.19
C ILE A 388 7.24 2.37 -35.73
N PHE A 389 6.72 1.16 -35.89
CA PHE A 389 7.46 -0.01 -36.34
C PHE A 389 7.13 -0.35 -37.79
N GLU A 390 8.12 -0.33 -38.68
CA GLU A 390 8.00 -0.86 -40.04
C GLU A 390 8.18 -2.38 -40.03
N LEU A 391 7.06 -3.11 -40.02
CA LEU A 391 7.06 -4.56 -40.17
C LEU A 391 7.02 -4.94 -41.66
N GLU A 392 7.21 -6.22 -41.97
CA GLU A 392 7.28 -6.69 -43.36
C GLU A 392 6.01 -6.38 -44.18
N ARG A 393 4.82 -6.49 -43.56
CA ARG A 393 3.52 -6.38 -44.25
C ARG A 393 2.67 -5.19 -43.79
N VAL A 394 2.96 -4.65 -42.62
CA VAL A 394 2.16 -3.62 -41.95
C VAL A 394 3.05 -2.63 -41.23
N ILE A 395 2.52 -1.46 -40.93
CA ILE A 395 3.11 -0.54 -39.94
C ILE A 395 2.35 -0.74 -38.63
N ALA A 396 3.09 -0.93 -37.54
CA ALA A 396 2.53 -0.99 -36.20
C ALA A 396 2.92 0.27 -35.43
N ILE A 397 1.94 1.00 -34.91
CA ILE A 397 2.18 2.16 -34.05
C ILE A 397 1.77 1.81 -32.64
N GLU A 398 2.71 1.95 -31.73
CA GLU A 398 2.64 1.38 -30.40
C GLU A 398 2.90 2.42 -29.34
N ARG A 399 1.99 2.46 -28.35
CA ARG A 399 2.23 3.06 -27.04
C ARG A 399 2.21 1.91 -26.03
N PRO A 400 3.35 1.47 -25.48
CA PRO A 400 3.48 0.23 -24.71
C PRO A 400 2.77 0.19 -23.35
N GLU A 401 1.64 0.83 -23.17
CA GLU A 401 0.97 1.03 -21.88
C GLU A 401 -0.30 0.18 -21.77
N LEU A 402 -0.60 -0.34 -20.58
CA LEU A 402 -1.84 -1.09 -20.36
C LEU A 402 -3.07 -0.20 -20.57
N GLY A 403 -4.12 -0.74 -21.20
CA GLY A 403 -5.32 0.03 -21.57
C GLY A 403 -5.18 0.84 -22.86
N HIS A 404 -3.97 0.92 -23.43
CA HIS A 404 -3.75 1.40 -24.80
C HIS A 404 -3.88 0.25 -25.81
N ALA A 405 -3.63 0.56 -27.08
CA ALA A 405 -3.71 -0.40 -28.17
C ALA A 405 -2.62 -0.14 -29.20
N THR A 406 -2.11 -1.22 -29.80
CA THR A 406 -1.30 -1.18 -31.02
C THR A 406 -2.20 -0.87 -32.20
N TYR A 407 -1.88 0.15 -32.99
CA TYR A 407 -2.59 0.51 -34.22
C TYR A 407 -1.85 -0.08 -35.41
N LEU A 408 -2.58 -0.70 -36.33
CA LEU A 408 -2.03 -1.37 -37.51
C LEU A 408 -2.48 -0.67 -38.78
N PHE A 409 -1.54 -0.47 -39.69
CA PHE A 409 -1.75 0.17 -40.99
C PHE A 409 -1.17 -0.72 -42.09
N ALA A 410 -1.81 -0.77 -43.25
CA ALA A 410 -1.27 -1.49 -44.38
C ALA A 410 0.02 -0.81 -44.86
N ARG A 411 0.94 -1.60 -45.40
CA ARG A 411 2.22 -1.06 -45.87
C ARG A 411 2.03 0.08 -46.89
N PRO A 412 2.61 1.27 -46.66
CA PRO A 412 2.58 2.35 -47.65
C PRO A 412 3.57 2.06 -48.78
N SER A 413 3.35 2.70 -49.93
CA SER A 413 4.32 2.69 -51.04
C SER A 413 5.55 3.53 -50.74
N ASN A 414 5.40 4.56 -49.89
CA ASN A 414 6.47 5.46 -49.46
C ASN A 414 6.32 5.72 -47.95
N MET A 415 7.38 5.46 -47.18
CA MET A 415 7.37 5.66 -45.73
C MET A 415 7.34 7.14 -45.35
N ASP A 416 8.06 8.01 -46.07
CA ASP A 416 8.17 9.43 -45.71
C ASP A 416 6.83 10.17 -45.89
N ASP A 417 6.04 9.76 -46.88
CA ASP A 417 4.69 10.29 -47.10
C ASP A 417 3.75 9.85 -45.97
N PHE A 418 3.85 8.57 -45.56
CA PHE A 418 3.10 8.05 -44.44
C PHE A 418 3.44 8.79 -43.13
N LEU A 419 4.74 8.95 -42.82
CA LEU A 419 5.19 9.61 -41.59
C LEU A 419 4.72 11.07 -41.52
N ARG A 420 4.79 11.82 -42.63
CA ARG A 420 4.28 13.20 -42.71
C ARG A 420 2.77 13.28 -42.52
N LEU A 421 2.02 12.38 -43.16
CA LEU A 421 0.56 12.31 -43.01
C LEU A 421 0.15 11.91 -41.58
N TYR A 422 0.86 10.94 -41.00
CA TYR A 422 0.61 10.51 -39.64
C TYR A 422 0.91 11.61 -38.62
N ALA A 423 2.03 12.32 -38.78
CA ALA A 423 2.44 13.39 -37.89
C ALA A 423 1.44 14.55 -37.83
N SER A 424 0.75 14.82 -38.94
CA SER A 424 -0.29 15.85 -39.05
C SER A 424 -1.69 15.40 -38.60
N THR A 425 -1.84 14.15 -38.16
CA THR A 425 -3.12 13.52 -37.81
C THR A 425 -3.22 13.18 -36.31
N THR A 426 -4.44 12.91 -35.82
CA THR A 426 -4.69 12.36 -34.47
C THR A 426 -5.34 10.97 -34.52
N LYS A 427 -5.09 10.13 -33.51
CA LYS A 427 -5.75 8.83 -33.36
C LYS A 427 -7.28 8.92 -33.25
N GLN A 428 -7.81 10.06 -32.80
CA GLN A 428 -9.27 10.29 -32.78
C GLN A 428 -9.82 10.50 -34.19
N ALA A 429 -9.14 11.31 -35.01
CA ALA A 429 -9.52 11.53 -36.40
C ALA A 429 -9.50 10.24 -37.21
N ILE A 430 -8.47 9.40 -37.03
CA ILE A 430 -8.37 8.07 -37.66
C ILE A 430 -9.54 7.17 -37.24
N ARG A 431 -9.87 7.10 -35.95
CA ARG A 431 -10.97 6.26 -35.45
C ARG A 431 -12.34 6.72 -35.95
N ALA A 432 -12.54 8.03 -36.11
CA ALA A 432 -13.77 8.61 -36.62
C ALA A 432 -13.81 8.67 -38.16
N ASN A 433 -12.73 8.23 -38.84
CA ASN A 433 -12.49 8.44 -40.26
C ASN A 433 -12.81 9.87 -40.74
N GLN A 434 -12.43 10.87 -39.94
CA GLN A 434 -12.63 12.28 -40.28
C GLN A 434 -11.87 12.61 -41.57
N ASP A 435 -12.53 13.28 -42.51
CA ASP A 435 -11.98 13.66 -43.82
C ASP A 435 -11.35 12.49 -44.59
N ASN A 436 -11.89 11.28 -44.38
CA ASN A 436 -11.39 10.03 -44.94
C ASN A 436 -9.95 9.68 -44.57
N ILE A 437 -9.45 10.22 -43.44
CA ILE A 437 -8.05 10.07 -43.06
C ILE A 437 -7.66 8.62 -42.81
N ALA A 438 -8.58 7.75 -42.36
CA ALA A 438 -8.29 6.35 -42.07
C ALA A 438 -7.94 5.58 -43.36
N GLU A 439 -8.61 5.88 -44.47
CA GLU A 439 -8.26 5.31 -45.77
C GLU A 439 -6.93 5.87 -46.29
N GLN A 440 -6.68 7.17 -46.11
CA GLN A 440 -5.44 7.82 -46.54
C GLN A 440 -4.20 7.23 -45.83
N VAL A 441 -4.29 6.99 -44.52
CA VAL A 441 -3.23 6.32 -43.75
C VAL A 441 -3.30 4.79 -43.85
N ARG A 442 -4.28 4.24 -44.58
CA ARG A 442 -4.53 2.80 -44.76
C ARG A 442 -4.68 2.03 -43.45
N PHE A 443 -5.49 2.54 -42.54
CA PHE A 443 -5.76 1.92 -41.25
C PHE A 443 -6.44 0.54 -41.41
N VAL A 444 -5.89 -0.48 -40.74
CA VAL A 444 -6.37 -1.88 -40.80
C VAL A 444 -7.14 -2.24 -39.54
N GLY A 445 -6.66 -1.83 -38.37
CA GLY A 445 -7.28 -2.18 -37.10
C GLY A 445 -6.40 -1.87 -35.89
N ARG A 446 -6.85 -2.29 -34.71
CA ARG A 446 -6.11 -2.13 -33.45
C ARG A 446 -6.21 -3.35 -32.57
N ILE A 447 -5.18 -3.56 -31.74
CA ILE A 447 -5.11 -4.66 -30.77
C ILE A 447 -4.97 -4.05 -29.37
N ASN A 448 -5.96 -4.26 -28.51
CA ASN A 448 -5.93 -3.68 -27.16
C ASN A 448 -4.96 -4.45 -26.25
N HIS A 449 -4.29 -3.73 -25.36
CA HIS A 449 -3.42 -4.32 -24.34
C HIS A 449 -4.29 -4.86 -23.19
N GLY A 450 -4.43 -6.18 -23.15
CA GLY A 450 -5.15 -6.89 -22.09
C GLY A 450 -4.24 -7.29 -20.93
N VAL A 451 -4.85 -7.87 -19.88
CA VAL A 451 -4.16 -8.39 -18.69
C VAL A 451 -3.20 -9.55 -19.04
N LYS A 452 -3.47 -10.28 -20.13
CA LYS A 452 -2.65 -11.37 -20.65
C LYS A 452 -1.93 -10.92 -21.93
N PRO A 453 -0.62 -10.66 -21.90
CA PRO A 453 0.14 -10.24 -23.08
C PRO A 453 0.15 -11.28 -24.21
N GLU A 454 -0.11 -12.54 -23.91
CA GLU A 454 -0.14 -13.64 -24.88
C GLU A 454 -1.28 -13.48 -25.89
N THR A 455 -2.45 -13.03 -25.42
CA THR A 455 -3.62 -12.77 -26.30
C THR A 455 -3.34 -11.66 -27.30
N TRP A 456 -2.55 -10.65 -26.90
CA TRP A 456 -2.10 -9.61 -27.82
C TRP A 456 -1.16 -10.18 -28.89
N LEU A 457 -0.25 -11.08 -28.52
CA LEU A 457 0.71 -11.68 -29.44
C LEU A 457 0.01 -12.59 -30.47
N GLU A 458 -0.99 -13.36 -30.03
CA GLU A 458 -1.84 -14.18 -30.91
C GLU A 458 -2.57 -13.31 -31.94
N ALA A 459 -3.23 -12.23 -31.48
CA ALA A 459 -3.90 -11.30 -32.37
C ALA A 459 -2.93 -10.65 -33.37
N LEU A 460 -1.73 -10.26 -32.92
CA LEU A 460 -0.70 -9.68 -33.78
C LEU A 460 -0.27 -10.67 -34.88
N ARG A 461 -0.11 -11.96 -34.56
CA ARG A 461 0.26 -13.00 -35.55
C ARG A 461 -0.77 -13.13 -36.66
N VAL A 462 -2.06 -13.00 -36.36
CA VAL A 462 -3.14 -13.04 -37.37
C VAL A 462 -2.97 -11.89 -38.37
N PHE A 463 -2.72 -10.67 -37.91
CA PHE A 463 -2.49 -9.52 -38.80
C PHE A 463 -1.19 -9.62 -39.61
N LEU A 464 -0.18 -10.32 -39.09
CA LEU A 464 1.07 -10.60 -39.81
C LEU A 464 0.94 -11.78 -40.79
N GLY A 465 -0.19 -12.49 -40.80
CA GLY A 465 -0.45 -13.63 -41.68
C GLY A 465 0.20 -14.94 -41.23
N GLY A 466 0.46 -15.10 -39.92
CA GLY A 466 0.85 -16.38 -39.32
C GLY A 466 -0.36 -17.28 -39.03
N ALA A 467 -0.17 -18.60 -39.11
CA ALA A 467 -1.18 -19.57 -38.67
C ALA A 467 -1.35 -19.53 -37.14
N VAL A 468 -2.59 -19.69 -36.67
CA VAL A 468 -2.99 -19.70 -35.24
C VAL A 468 -2.36 -20.88 -34.52
#